data_AF-A0A2Z5E8M9-F1
#
_entry.id   AF-A0A2Z5E8M9-F1
#
_cell.length_a   1.000
_cell.length_b   1.000
_cell.length_c   1.000
_cell.angle_alpha   90.00
_cell.angle_beta   90.00
_cell.angle_gamma   90.00
#
_symmetry.space_group_name_H-M   'P 1'
#
loop_
_entity.id
_entity.type
_entity.pdbx_description
1 polymer ?
#
loop_
_entity_poly.entity_id
_entity_poly.type
_entity_poly.pdbx_seq_one_letter_code
_entity_poly.pdbx_strand_id
1 'polypeptide(L)'
;MPSPQWERGTRLGGKVKYCSTVVAGFALVAVTTPAAAQGAKASSPPEFARLIEQLKPGQWVWAPQVSPTGPILVYVDLSRQIALVYRNGVRIAATTVSSGKAGHDTPTGVFTVLQKDAEHRSSTYNNAPMPFQQRLTWDGVALHAGGLPGYPESHGCVHLPYEFARELFGITSVGITVVVDGDAANHVRTSANSLLAPFDAKGQSQEARPLRGAEYRWTPQLSPTGPLSIIVSKSDQRIVVLRAGIEIGRGAAHIDDDDPGSHVITLTVKNGEPRWVYVGMNGHAEDEDKAVDEAVINRVRMPRRFYELIKAQLKPGATILVTDSRVGAEPLERLTIMDAVVPRP
;
A
#
# COMPACT_ATOMS: atom_id res chain seq x y z
N MET A 1 -7.38 73.92 12.15
CA MET A 1 -7.78 75.34 11.97
C MET A 1 -7.59 75.71 10.51
N PRO A 2 -8.48 76.47 9.82
CA PRO A 2 -9.89 76.79 10.06
C PRO A 2 -10.81 76.34 8.88
N SER A 3 -12.13 76.39 9.12
CA SER A 3 -13.24 76.32 8.15
C SER A 3 -13.56 77.70 7.52
N PRO A 4 -14.39 77.82 6.46
CA PRO A 4 -15.82 78.19 6.60
C PRO A 4 -16.79 77.52 5.55
N GLN A 5 -18.01 77.05 5.92
CA GLN A 5 -19.37 77.68 5.81
C GLN A 5 -19.75 78.17 4.38
N TRP A 6 -20.95 78.06 3.77
CA TRP A 6 -22.39 77.82 4.11
C TRP A 6 -23.16 77.61 2.76
N GLU A 7 -24.28 76.87 2.59
CA GLU A 7 -25.72 77.23 2.77
C GLU A 7 -26.61 76.01 2.44
N ARG A 8 -27.49 75.53 3.34
CA ARG A 8 -28.97 75.69 3.42
C ARG A 8 -29.80 75.47 2.14
N GLY A 9 -30.70 74.47 2.21
CA GLY A 9 -31.83 74.31 1.29
C GLY A 9 -32.85 73.23 1.70
N THR A 10 -33.73 73.58 2.64
CA THR A 10 -35.15 73.13 2.82
C THR A 10 -35.56 71.64 2.95
N ARG A 11 -36.27 71.40 4.06
CA ARG A 11 -37.09 70.22 4.41
C ARG A 11 -38.32 70.08 3.50
N LEU A 12 -38.78 68.82 3.35
CA LEU A 12 -40.16 68.31 3.39
C LEU A 12 -39.98 66.77 3.46
N GLY A 13 -40.41 66.01 4.47
CA GLY A 13 -41.69 66.05 5.16
C GLY A 13 -42.62 64.99 4.57
N GLY A 14 -42.29 63.70 4.70
CA GLY A 14 -43.13 62.60 4.17
C GLY A 14 -42.94 61.31 4.96
N LYS A 15 -43.82 61.05 5.93
CA LYS A 15 -43.93 59.76 6.62
C LYS A 15 -44.50 58.74 5.63
N VAL A 16 -43.72 57.73 5.25
CA VAL A 16 -44.23 56.55 4.56
C VAL A 16 -44.26 55.39 5.54
N LYS A 17 -45.48 54.85 5.68
CA LYS A 17 -45.84 53.72 6.53
C LYS A 17 -45.10 52.46 6.06
N TYR A 18 -44.48 51.75 6.99
CA TYR A 18 -44.03 50.38 6.80
C TYR A 18 -45.24 49.51 6.40
N CYS A 19 -45.23 49.01 5.17
CA CYS A 19 -46.07 47.89 4.76
C CYS A 19 -45.17 46.66 4.79
N SER A 20 -45.30 45.86 5.84
CA SER A 20 -44.58 44.60 6.04
C SER A 20 -44.88 43.64 4.90
N THR A 21 -43.97 43.54 3.93
CA THR A 21 -43.90 42.37 3.06
C THR A 21 -42.95 41.40 3.75
N VAL A 22 -43.51 40.36 4.37
CA VAL A 22 -42.74 39.21 4.86
C VAL A 22 -42.21 38.49 3.63
N VAL A 23 -41.02 38.85 3.18
CA VAL A 23 -40.22 37.99 2.32
C VAL A 23 -39.58 36.97 3.25
N ALA A 24 -40.19 35.80 3.36
CA ALA A 24 -39.57 34.63 3.95
C ALA A 24 -38.37 34.24 3.06
N GLY A 25 -37.24 34.92 3.27
CA GLY A 25 -35.96 34.52 2.72
C GLY A 25 -35.57 33.20 3.37
N PHE A 26 -35.86 32.09 2.70
CA PHE A 26 -35.18 30.83 2.96
C PHE A 26 -33.71 31.04 2.60
N ALA A 27 -32.92 31.49 3.57
CA ALA A 27 -31.48 31.29 3.53
C ALA A 27 -31.26 29.77 3.65
N LEU A 28 -31.18 29.09 2.51
CA LEU A 28 -30.58 27.77 2.44
C LEU A 28 -29.11 27.95 2.86
N VAL A 29 -28.85 27.79 4.15
CA VAL A 29 -27.52 27.41 4.61
C VAL A 29 -27.34 26.00 4.08
N ALA A 30 -26.70 25.88 2.92
CA ALA A 30 -26.19 24.61 2.44
C ALA A 30 -25.09 24.19 3.42
N VAL A 31 -25.49 23.47 4.47
CA VAL A 31 -24.57 22.72 5.32
C VAL A 31 -24.04 21.59 4.45
N THR A 32 -22.92 21.84 3.76
CA THR A 32 -22.16 20.78 3.10
C THR A 32 -21.52 19.95 4.20
N THR A 33 -22.21 18.89 4.64
CA THR A 33 -21.64 17.92 5.58
C THR A 33 -20.50 17.16 4.87
N PRO A 34 -19.26 17.16 5.37
CA PRO A 34 -18.17 16.38 4.79
C PRO A 34 -18.20 14.91 5.26
N ALA A 35 -19.38 14.36 5.52
CA ALA A 35 -19.56 13.11 6.27
C ALA A 35 -19.73 11.85 5.40
N ALA A 36 -19.76 11.97 4.07
CA ALA A 36 -20.21 10.88 3.20
C ALA A 36 -19.22 9.72 2.97
N ALA A 37 -17.98 9.79 3.48
CA ALA A 37 -16.95 8.78 3.18
C ALA A 37 -16.14 8.30 4.40
N GLN A 38 -16.63 8.50 5.62
CA GLN A 38 -16.05 7.83 6.79
C GLN A 38 -16.71 6.44 6.93
N GLY A 39 -16.05 5.39 6.47
CA GLY A 39 -16.59 4.03 6.56
C GLY A 39 -17.80 3.79 5.65
N ALA A 40 -17.84 4.46 4.50
CA ALA A 40 -18.90 4.24 3.52
C ALA A 40 -18.88 2.79 3.01
N LYS A 41 -20.07 2.20 2.91
CA LYS A 41 -20.29 0.86 2.35
C LYS A 41 -20.68 1.02 0.89
N ALA A 42 -19.87 0.52 -0.04
CA ALA A 42 -20.28 0.46 -1.44
C ALA A 42 -21.08 -0.80 -1.72
N SER A 43 -21.96 -0.72 -2.71
CA SER A 43 -22.86 -1.79 -3.11
C SER A 43 -22.42 -2.50 -4.39
N SER A 44 -21.43 -1.96 -5.13
CA SER A 44 -20.89 -2.55 -6.36
C SER A 44 -19.42 -2.19 -6.65
N PRO A 45 -18.68 -2.99 -7.44
CA PRO A 45 -17.29 -2.69 -7.82
C PRO A 45 -17.06 -1.37 -8.58
N PRO A 46 -17.90 -0.95 -9.55
CA PRO A 46 -17.71 0.35 -10.24
C PRO A 46 -17.99 1.56 -9.33
N GLU A 47 -18.95 1.44 -8.42
CA GLU A 47 -19.19 2.44 -7.38
C GLU A 47 -17.97 2.55 -6.44
N PHE A 48 -17.39 1.40 -6.08
CA PHE A 48 -16.18 1.35 -5.25
C PHE A 48 -14.99 2.05 -5.91
N ALA A 49 -14.75 1.81 -7.20
CA ALA A 49 -13.68 2.47 -7.95
C ALA A 49 -13.84 3.99 -8.00
N ARG A 50 -15.06 4.50 -8.24
CA ARG A 50 -15.36 5.94 -8.22
C ARG A 50 -15.17 6.57 -6.85
N LEU A 51 -15.59 5.88 -5.79
CA LEU A 51 -15.44 6.38 -4.42
C LEU A 51 -13.96 6.53 -4.03
N ILE A 52 -13.11 5.61 -4.48
CA ILE A 52 -11.66 5.63 -4.25
C ILE A 52 -11.00 6.90 -4.82
N GLU A 53 -11.33 7.27 -6.06
CA GLU A 53 -10.73 8.45 -6.72
C GLU A 53 -11.09 9.77 -6.04
N GLN A 54 -12.17 9.79 -5.24
CA GLN A 54 -12.68 10.99 -4.60
C GLN A 54 -12.39 11.06 -3.10
N LEU A 55 -11.64 10.08 -2.55
CA LEU A 55 -11.30 10.08 -1.13
C LEU A 55 -10.48 11.32 -0.77
N LYS A 56 -10.97 12.07 0.22
CA LYS A 56 -10.23 13.16 0.86
C LYS A 56 -9.34 12.61 1.97
N PRO A 57 -8.31 13.35 2.41
CA PRO A 57 -7.45 12.93 3.51
C PRO A 57 -8.25 12.48 4.74
N GLY A 58 -7.93 11.29 5.25
CA GLY A 58 -8.58 10.64 6.37
C GLY A 58 -9.83 9.80 6.02
N GLN A 59 -10.31 9.84 4.78
CA GLN A 59 -11.49 9.08 4.35
C GLN A 59 -11.15 7.65 3.93
N TRP A 60 -12.16 6.78 4.01
CA TRP A 60 -12.01 5.35 3.73
C TRP A 60 -13.35 4.66 3.47
N VAL A 61 -13.28 3.57 2.70
CA VAL A 61 -14.41 2.71 2.35
C VAL A 61 -14.12 1.27 2.80
N TRP A 62 -15.17 0.57 3.22
CA TRP A 62 -15.05 -0.78 3.80
C TRP A 62 -16.26 -1.64 3.44
N ALA A 63 -15.99 -2.76 2.77
CA ALA A 63 -17.01 -3.67 2.25
C ALA A 63 -16.55 -5.14 2.36
N PRO A 64 -16.20 -5.67 3.55
CA PRO A 64 -15.66 -7.02 3.72
C PRO A 64 -16.63 -8.13 3.28
N GLN A 65 -17.92 -7.84 3.14
CA GLN A 65 -18.94 -8.77 2.68
C GLN A 65 -18.83 -9.14 1.19
N VAL A 66 -18.18 -8.31 0.35
CA VAL A 66 -18.06 -8.61 -1.09
C VAL A 66 -17.12 -9.79 -1.35
N SER A 67 -16.25 -10.09 -0.40
CA SER A 67 -15.41 -11.29 -0.35
C SER A 67 -15.24 -11.70 1.10
N PRO A 68 -16.03 -12.65 1.63
CA PRO A 68 -16.06 -12.95 3.05
C PRO A 68 -14.85 -13.75 3.53
N THR A 69 -14.19 -14.51 2.66
CA THR A 69 -13.10 -15.42 3.03
C THR A 69 -11.96 -15.39 2.01
N GLY A 70 -10.79 -15.86 2.43
CA GLY A 70 -9.62 -16.03 1.59
C GLY A 70 -8.42 -15.18 2.02
N PRO A 71 -7.30 -15.30 1.28
CA PRO A 71 -6.05 -14.62 1.62
C PRO A 71 -6.21 -13.10 1.49
N ILE A 72 -5.55 -12.36 2.39
CA ILE A 72 -5.53 -10.89 2.38
C ILE A 72 -4.18 -10.39 1.85
N LEU A 73 -4.27 -9.39 0.99
CA LEU A 73 -3.16 -8.57 0.51
C LEU A 73 -3.49 -7.10 0.81
N VAL A 74 -2.52 -6.37 1.35
CA VAL A 74 -2.59 -4.90 1.41
C VAL A 74 -1.65 -4.33 0.36
N TYR A 75 -2.13 -3.39 -0.43
CA TYR A 75 -1.33 -2.65 -1.40
C TYR A 75 -1.32 -1.17 -1.01
N VAL A 76 -0.13 -0.55 -0.98
CA VAL A 76 0.06 0.86 -0.67
C VAL A 76 0.70 1.53 -1.86
N ASP A 77 0.04 2.55 -2.40
CA ASP A 77 0.56 3.42 -3.44
C ASP A 77 0.98 4.75 -2.80
N LEU A 78 2.29 4.96 -2.73
CA LEU A 78 2.90 6.14 -2.14
C LEU A 78 2.67 7.40 -2.99
N SER A 79 2.63 7.28 -4.32
CA SER A 79 2.40 8.41 -5.22
C SER A 79 1.00 8.97 -5.06
N ARG A 80 0.01 8.10 -4.80
CA ARG A 80 -1.40 8.48 -4.60
C ARG A 80 -1.79 8.65 -3.13
N GLN A 81 -0.91 8.34 -2.19
CA GLN A 81 -1.19 8.29 -0.75
C GLN A 81 -2.47 7.50 -0.45
N ILE A 82 -2.55 6.28 -0.99
CA ILE A 82 -3.70 5.40 -0.78
C ILE A 82 -3.26 3.97 -0.43
N ALA A 83 -4.04 3.29 0.42
CA ALA A 83 -3.94 1.87 0.65
C ALA A 83 -5.23 1.16 0.22
N LEU A 84 -5.06 0.03 -0.46
CA LEU A 84 -6.12 -0.86 -0.93
C LEU A 84 -6.00 -2.21 -0.22
N VAL A 85 -7.13 -2.80 0.16
CA VAL A 85 -7.17 -4.11 0.80
C VAL A 85 -7.92 -5.07 -0.09
N TYR A 86 -7.26 -6.17 -0.41
CA TYR A 86 -7.79 -7.24 -1.25
C TYR A 86 -8.02 -8.48 -0.40
N ARG A 87 -9.14 -9.16 -0.62
CA ARG A 87 -9.39 -10.50 -0.07
C ARG A 87 -9.79 -11.45 -1.19
N ASN A 88 -9.01 -12.51 -1.37
CA ASN A 88 -9.18 -13.45 -2.48
C ASN A 88 -9.20 -12.73 -3.85
N GLY A 89 -8.34 -11.71 -4.01
CA GLY A 89 -8.24 -10.88 -5.22
C GLY A 89 -9.32 -9.83 -5.41
N VAL A 90 -10.40 -9.86 -4.62
CA VAL A 90 -11.45 -8.85 -4.68
C VAL A 90 -11.11 -7.70 -3.74
N ARG A 91 -11.20 -6.46 -4.23
CA ARG A 91 -10.99 -5.27 -3.40
C ARG A 91 -12.13 -5.14 -2.38
N ILE A 92 -11.80 -5.18 -1.08
CA ILE A 92 -12.76 -5.10 0.02
C ILE A 92 -12.67 -3.80 0.83
N ALA A 93 -11.60 -3.03 0.69
CA ALA A 93 -11.43 -1.77 1.38
C ALA A 93 -10.46 -0.83 0.66
N ALA A 94 -10.57 0.47 0.93
CA ALA A 94 -9.61 1.47 0.50
C ALA A 94 -9.56 2.65 1.49
N THR A 95 -8.41 3.29 1.63
CA THR A 95 -8.23 4.44 2.52
C THR A 95 -7.11 5.35 2.05
N THR A 96 -7.22 6.65 2.28
CA THR A 96 -6.06 7.55 2.18
C THR A 96 -5.06 7.26 3.30
N VAL A 97 -3.77 7.41 3.02
CA VAL A 97 -2.69 7.23 3.99
C VAL A 97 -1.83 8.48 4.14
N SER A 98 -0.93 8.47 5.10
CA SER A 98 0.20 9.39 5.19
C SER A 98 1.50 8.61 5.37
N SER A 99 2.39 8.67 4.39
CA SER A 99 3.66 7.93 4.40
C SER A 99 4.82 8.77 4.94
N GLY A 100 6.03 8.22 4.86
CA GLY A 100 7.27 8.90 5.23
C GLY A 100 7.52 10.17 4.43
N LYS A 101 7.88 11.25 5.13
CA LYS A 101 8.34 12.51 4.52
C LYS A 101 9.74 12.36 3.94
N ALA A 102 10.14 13.30 3.09
CA ALA A 102 11.50 13.36 2.54
C ALA A 102 12.59 13.21 3.63
N GLY A 103 13.50 12.26 3.42
CA GLY A 103 14.57 11.92 4.36
C GLY A 103 14.18 10.91 5.45
N HIS A 104 12.91 10.52 5.49
CA HIS A 104 12.37 9.42 6.27
C HIS A 104 11.40 8.59 5.43
N ASP A 105 11.83 8.29 4.20
CA ASP A 105 10.98 7.73 3.16
C ASP A 105 10.43 6.35 3.58
N THR A 106 9.20 6.05 3.20
CA THR A 106 8.65 4.69 3.37
C THR A 106 9.29 3.76 2.34
N PRO A 107 9.87 2.61 2.74
CA PRO A 107 10.49 1.69 1.81
C PRO A 107 9.45 1.02 0.90
N THR A 108 9.78 0.89 -0.39
CA THR A 108 8.97 0.18 -1.40
C THR A 108 9.39 -1.28 -1.51
N GLY A 109 8.46 -2.18 -1.83
CA GLY A 109 8.71 -3.60 -2.06
C GLY A 109 7.61 -4.50 -1.52
N VAL A 110 7.95 -5.76 -1.27
CA VAL A 110 7.03 -6.76 -0.72
C VAL A 110 7.42 -7.09 0.71
N PHE A 111 6.49 -6.85 1.62
CA PHE A 111 6.62 -7.03 3.05
C PHE A 111 5.69 -8.13 3.54
N THR A 112 6.03 -8.67 4.70
CA THR A 112 5.17 -9.55 5.47
C THR A 112 4.89 -8.89 6.81
N VAL A 113 3.65 -8.94 7.31
CA VAL A 113 3.36 -8.44 8.66
C VAL A 113 4.07 -9.34 9.69
N LEU A 114 5.02 -8.78 10.42
CA LEU A 114 5.94 -9.49 11.32
C LEU A 114 5.37 -9.60 12.74
N GLN A 115 4.66 -8.56 13.16
CA GLN A 115 4.10 -8.43 14.49
C GLN A 115 2.84 -7.58 14.42
N LYS A 116 1.89 -7.90 15.29
CA LYS A 116 0.68 -7.11 15.51
C LYS A 116 0.61 -6.73 16.99
N ASP A 117 0.41 -5.45 17.28
CA ASP A 117 0.28 -4.92 18.64
C ASP A 117 -0.71 -3.75 18.63
N ALA A 118 -1.85 -3.93 19.31
CA ALA A 118 -2.94 -2.96 19.28
C ALA A 118 -2.62 -1.68 20.09
N GLU A 119 -1.78 -1.80 21.11
CA GLU A 119 -1.45 -0.72 22.05
C GLU A 119 0.04 -0.33 21.97
N HIS A 120 0.66 -0.61 20.83
CA HIS A 120 2.08 -0.42 20.63
C HIS A 120 2.52 1.02 20.94
N ARG A 121 3.72 1.14 21.52
CA ARG A 121 4.38 2.42 21.75
C ARG A 121 5.82 2.35 21.26
N SER A 122 6.22 3.35 20.48
CA SER A 122 7.56 3.38 19.90
C SER A 122 8.63 3.66 20.96
N SER A 123 9.55 2.72 21.16
CA SER A 123 10.73 2.92 22.01
C SER A 123 11.68 3.99 21.43
N THR A 124 11.74 4.12 20.10
CA THR A 124 12.60 5.08 19.39
C THR A 124 12.05 6.50 19.39
N TYR A 125 10.73 6.66 19.39
CA TYR A 125 10.08 7.97 19.31
C TYR A 125 9.42 8.37 20.63
N ASN A 126 10.21 8.46 21.71
CA ASN A 126 9.77 8.94 23.03
C ASN A 126 8.46 8.31 23.52
N ASN A 127 8.31 6.99 23.32
CA ASN A 127 7.12 6.25 23.72
C ASN A 127 5.84 6.76 23.04
N ALA A 128 5.93 7.30 21.81
CA ALA A 128 4.77 7.76 21.05
C ALA A 128 3.81 6.59 20.76
N PRO A 129 2.48 6.78 20.90
CA PRO A 129 1.51 5.74 20.63
C PRO A 129 1.44 5.41 19.13
N MET A 130 1.37 4.12 18.79
CA MET A 130 1.18 3.59 17.45
C MET A 130 0.01 2.60 17.45
N PRO A 131 -1.25 3.08 17.59
CA PRO A 131 -2.39 2.19 17.77
C PRO A 131 -2.60 1.27 16.58
N PHE A 132 -2.94 0.00 16.84
CA PHE A 132 -3.15 -1.04 15.83
C PHE A 132 -1.94 -1.27 14.92
N GLN A 133 -0.74 -1.23 15.51
CA GLN A 133 0.51 -1.47 14.80
C GLN A 133 0.53 -2.83 14.11
N GLN A 134 0.89 -2.83 12.84
CA GLN A 134 1.26 -4.00 12.05
C GLN A 134 2.65 -3.78 11.47
N ARG A 135 3.65 -4.38 12.10
CA ARG A 135 5.07 -4.19 11.81
C ARG A 135 5.43 -4.81 10.46
N LEU A 136 6.08 -4.03 9.61
CA LEU A 136 6.58 -4.47 8.30
C LEU A 136 8.09 -4.72 8.33
N THR A 137 8.81 -4.00 9.17
CA THR A 137 10.26 -4.14 9.32
C THR A 137 10.67 -4.11 10.79
N TRP A 138 11.80 -4.74 11.10
CA TRP A 138 12.36 -4.74 12.45
C TRP A 138 13.00 -3.40 12.84
N ASP A 139 13.40 -2.58 11.86
CA ASP A 139 13.89 -1.21 12.08
C ASP A 139 12.76 -0.20 12.37
N GLY A 140 11.49 -0.60 12.29
CA GLY A 140 10.38 0.17 12.87
C GLY A 140 9.27 0.59 11.94
N VAL A 141 9.35 0.30 10.64
CA VAL A 141 8.29 0.63 9.67
C VAL A 141 7.07 -0.26 9.91
N ALA A 142 5.90 0.36 9.96
CA ALA A 142 4.63 -0.31 10.23
C ALA A 142 3.45 0.37 9.55
N LEU A 143 2.35 -0.36 9.40
CA LEU A 143 1.01 0.21 9.24
C LEU A 143 0.43 0.48 10.63
N HIS A 144 -0.07 1.68 10.91
CA HIS A 144 -0.75 1.96 12.18
C HIS A 144 -1.63 3.22 12.10
N ALA A 145 -2.48 3.45 13.10
CA ALA A 145 -3.23 4.69 13.20
C ALA A 145 -2.28 5.88 13.43
N GLY A 146 -2.50 7.00 12.72
CA GLY A 146 -1.64 8.18 12.83
C GLY A 146 -2.24 9.44 12.19
N GLY A 147 -1.40 10.47 12.05
CA GLY A 147 -1.78 11.74 11.43
C GLY A 147 -2.00 11.59 9.93
N LEU A 148 -3.01 12.28 9.38
CA LEU A 148 -3.40 12.20 7.97
C LEU A 148 -3.58 13.61 7.38
N PRO A 149 -2.51 14.40 7.24
CA PRO A 149 -2.62 15.78 6.77
C PRO A 149 -2.87 15.90 5.26
N GLY A 150 -2.86 14.77 4.53
CA GLY A 150 -3.04 14.72 3.08
C GLY A 150 -1.75 14.80 2.26
N TYR A 151 -0.61 14.68 2.93
CA TYR A 151 0.73 14.62 2.33
C TYR A 151 1.65 13.76 3.23
N PRO A 152 2.75 13.21 2.70
CA PRO A 152 3.69 12.41 3.50
C PRO A 152 4.30 13.21 4.66
N GLU A 153 4.15 12.71 5.88
CA GLU A 153 4.54 13.44 7.10
C GLU A 153 5.33 12.58 8.11
N SER A 154 5.34 11.26 7.91
CA SER A 154 5.72 10.29 8.93
C SER A 154 7.23 10.13 8.95
N HIS A 155 7.73 9.31 9.88
CA HIS A 155 9.15 8.92 9.91
C HIS A 155 9.38 7.52 9.28
N GLY A 156 8.58 7.17 8.27
CA GLY A 156 8.72 5.94 7.48
C GLY A 156 7.49 5.03 7.56
N CYS A 157 6.71 5.09 8.64
CA CYS A 157 5.46 4.35 8.77
C CYS A 157 4.39 4.80 7.78
N VAL A 158 3.41 3.94 7.55
CA VAL A 158 2.19 4.29 6.80
C VAL A 158 1.08 4.51 7.82
N HIS A 159 0.69 5.77 7.99
CA HIS A 159 -0.41 6.15 8.86
C HIS A 159 -1.75 5.91 8.18
N LEU A 160 -2.69 5.39 8.97
CA LEU A 160 -4.05 5.04 8.59
C LEU A 160 -5.06 5.81 9.46
N PRO A 161 -6.31 6.02 9.01
CA PRO A 161 -7.39 6.45 9.90
C PRO A 161 -7.56 5.47 11.05
N TYR A 162 -7.81 5.97 12.26
CA TYR A 162 -7.87 5.14 13.47
C TYR A 162 -8.86 3.97 13.36
N GLU A 163 -10.08 4.25 12.93
CA GLU A 163 -11.13 3.24 12.76
C GLU A 163 -10.76 2.23 11.66
N PHE A 164 -10.21 2.69 10.53
CA PHE A 164 -9.72 1.80 9.48
C PHE A 164 -8.59 0.89 9.98
N ALA A 165 -7.64 1.44 10.74
CA ALA A 165 -6.54 0.67 11.31
C ALA A 165 -7.06 -0.43 12.24
N ARG A 166 -8.09 -0.13 13.05
CA ARG A 166 -8.77 -1.13 13.90
C ARG A 166 -9.41 -2.24 13.08
N GLU A 167 -10.19 -1.89 12.06
CA GLU A 167 -10.85 -2.86 11.19
C GLU A 167 -9.85 -3.73 10.43
N LEU A 168 -8.82 -3.10 9.83
CA LEU A 168 -7.72 -3.80 9.17
C LEU A 168 -7.01 -4.74 10.14
N PHE A 169 -6.73 -4.28 11.36
CA PHE A 169 -6.09 -5.10 12.38
C PHE A 169 -6.93 -6.33 12.74
N GLY A 170 -8.26 -6.19 12.83
CA GLY A 170 -9.17 -7.29 13.14
C GLY A 170 -9.24 -8.37 12.06
N ILE A 171 -9.12 -8.01 10.78
CA ILE A 171 -9.23 -8.98 9.67
C ILE A 171 -7.90 -9.60 9.25
N THR A 172 -6.77 -9.04 9.66
CA THR A 172 -5.43 -9.48 9.24
C THR A 172 -4.73 -10.30 10.31
N SER A 173 -3.79 -11.14 9.91
CA SER A 173 -2.95 -11.94 10.80
C SER A 173 -1.47 -11.66 10.56
N VAL A 174 -0.60 -12.03 11.51
CA VAL A 174 0.84 -12.09 11.25
C VAL A 174 1.07 -13.01 10.04
N GLY A 175 1.95 -12.59 9.13
CA GLY A 175 2.26 -13.32 7.92
C GLY A 175 1.57 -12.82 6.65
N ILE A 176 0.56 -11.94 6.71
CA ILE A 176 -0.05 -11.42 5.48
C ILE A 176 0.93 -10.59 4.65
N THR A 177 0.73 -10.59 3.33
CA THR A 177 1.55 -9.81 2.40
C THR A 177 1.09 -8.35 2.37
N VAL A 178 2.06 -7.44 2.40
CA VAL A 178 1.87 -6.01 2.15
C VAL A 178 2.80 -5.60 1.02
N VAL A 179 2.27 -5.02 -0.05
CA VAL A 179 3.08 -4.45 -1.14
C VAL A 179 3.05 -2.94 -1.00
N VAL A 180 4.21 -2.30 -1.06
CA VAL A 180 4.35 -0.84 -1.07
C VAL A 180 5.06 -0.44 -2.36
N ASP A 181 4.47 0.46 -3.11
CA ASP A 181 4.99 0.89 -4.42
C ASP A 181 4.78 2.39 -4.64
N GLY A 182 5.43 2.94 -5.67
CA GLY A 182 5.38 4.36 -6.01
C GLY A 182 6.40 5.20 -5.25
N ASP A 183 6.30 6.52 -5.42
CA ASP A 183 7.25 7.49 -4.86
C ASP A 183 6.50 8.57 -4.07
N ALA A 184 6.80 8.68 -2.79
CA ALA A 184 6.23 9.74 -1.94
C ALA A 184 6.95 11.09 -2.12
N ALA A 185 8.24 11.10 -2.46
CA ALA A 185 9.09 12.30 -2.57
C ALA A 185 10.54 12.00 -3.03
N ASN A 186 10.78 11.56 -4.27
CA ASN A 186 12.09 11.40 -4.96
C ASN A 186 13.31 10.95 -4.09
N HIS A 187 13.64 9.66 -4.26
CA HIS A 187 14.69 8.79 -3.71
C HIS A 187 15.99 9.38 -3.10
N VAL A 188 16.32 8.95 -1.86
CA VAL A 188 17.40 7.99 -1.47
C VAL A 188 17.64 8.17 0.04
N ARG A 189 17.44 7.12 0.83
CA ARG A 189 18.47 6.68 1.79
C ARG A 189 18.45 5.18 2.00
N THR A 190 19.50 4.57 1.48
CA THR A 190 19.95 3.28 1.95
C THR A 190 20.47 3.41 3.37
N SER A 191 19.70 2.99 4.37
CA SER A 191 20.36 2.66 5.64
C SER A 191 21.31 1.50 5.34
N ALA A 192 22.56 1.61 5.81
CA ALA A 192 23.61 0.62 5.55
C ALA A 192 23.26 -0.82 6.00
N ASN A 193 22.12 -0.99 6.69
CA ASN A 193 21.71 -2.22 7.35
C ASN A 193 20.36 -2.78 6.86
N SER A 194 19.63 -2.13 5.93
CA SER A 194 18.24 -2.49 5.61
C SER A 194 17.97 -2.67 4.11
N LEU A 195 18.97 -3.07 3.33
CA LEU A 195 18.81 -3.26 1.89
C LEU A 195 19.41 -4.55 1.39
N LEU A 196 18.70 -5.66 1.57
CA LEU A 196 19.10 -6.96 1.04
C LEU A 196 20.32 -7.60 1.73
N ALA A 197 20.58 -7.32 3.01
CA ALA A 197 21.27 -8.34 3.79
C ALA A 197 20.22 -9.43 4.10
N PRO A 198 20.21 -10.60 3.42
CA PRO A 198 19.36 -11.70 3.87
C PRO A 198 19.68 -11.96 5.33
N PHE A 199 18.71 -11.80 6.22
CA PHE A 199 18.92 -12.22 7.59
C PHE A 199 18.62 -13.73 7.62
N ASP A 200 19.50 -14.56 8.17
CA ASP A 200 19.17 -15.97 8.37
C ASP A 200 17.95 -16.11 9.29
N ALA A 201 17.28 -17.25 9.44
CA ALA A 201 16.11 -17.39 10.34
C ALA A 201 16.35 -17.00 11.83
N LYS A 202 17.58 -16.58 12.19
CA LYS A 202 18.01 -16.16 13.52
C LYS A 202 18.35 -14.67 13.62
N GLY A 203 18.22 -13.88 12.57
CA GLY A 203 18.42 -12.42 12.63
C GLY A 203 19.80 -11.95 12.23
N GLN A 204 20.64 -12.84 11.71
CA GLN A 204 22.01 -12.51 11.40
C GLN A 204 22.12 -12.04 9.96
N SER A 205 22.64 -10.82 9.77
CA SER A 205 22.96 -10.27 8.46
C SER A 205 23.84 -11.28 7.71
N GLN A 206 23.34 -11.83 6.63
CA GLN A 206 24.12 -12.63 5.71
C GLN A 206 24.51 -11.77 4.53
N GLU A 207 25.74 -11.95 4.06
CA GLU A 207 26.15 -11.42 2.78
C GLU A 207 25.22 -11.95 1.69
N ALA A 208 24.72 -11.05 0.84
CA ALA A 208 24.02 -11.42 -0.37
C ALA A 208 24.93 -12.36 -1.17
N ARG A 209 24.60 -13.66 -1.23
CA ARG A 209 25.40 -14.65 -1.96
C ARG A 209 25.05 -14.55 -3.45
N PRO A 210 25.94 -14.02 -4.32
CA PRO A 210 25.69 -14.00 -5.74
C PRO A 210 25.58 -15.43 -6.28
N LEU A 211 24.88 -15.61 -7.39
CA LEU A 211 24.68 -16.95 -7.97
C LEU A 211 25.99 -17.62 -8.45
N ARG A 212 27.13 -16.91 -8.52
CA ARG A 212 28.48 -17.42 -8.83
C ARG A 212 28.51 -18.52 -9.92
N GLY A 213 27.82 -18.29 -11.03
CA GLY A 213 27.77 -19.23 -12.17
C GLY A 213 26.65 -20.29 -12.12
N ALA A 214 25.90 -20.40 -11.03
CA ALA A 214 24.68 -21.21 -10.98
C ALA A 214 23.49 -20.48 -11.65
N GLU A 215 22.61 -21.23 -12.31
CA GLU A 215 21.40 -20.66 -12.92
C GLU A 215 20.36 -20.21 -11.87
N TYR A 216 20.32 -20.91 -10.73
CA TYR A 216 19.44 -20.59 -9.60
C TYR A 216 19.92 -21.19 -8.27
N ARG A 217 19.33 -20.71 -7.18
CA ARG A 217 19.40 -21.26 -5.82
C ARG A 217 17.99 -21.57 -5.34
N TRP A 218 17.84 -22.67 -4.61
CA TRP A 218 16.56 -23.10 -4.04
C TRP A 218 16.77 -23.76 -2.67
N THR A 219 16.16 -23.20 -1.64
CA THR A 219 16.29 -23.58 -0.22
C THR A 219 14.96 -23.45 0.53
N PRO A 220 13.91 -24.21 0.14
CA PRO A 220 12.56 -24.11 0.70
C PRO A 220 12.48 -24.46 2.19
N GLN A 221 13.47 -25.17 2.72
CA GLN A 221 13.58 -25.53 4.13
C GLN A 221 13.85 -24.36 5.07
N LEU A 222 14.31 -23.21 4.54
CA LEU A 222 14.55 -22.01 5.37
C LEU A 222 13.24 -21.42 5.91
N SER A 223 12.14 -21.62 5.20
CA SER A 223 10.81 -21.21 5.61
C SER A 223 9.81 -22.27 5.13
N PRO A 224 9.42 -23.24 5.97
CA PRO A 224 8.57 -24.35 5.54
C PRO A 224 7.10 -23.97 5.26
N THR A 225 6.61 -22.88 5.84
CA THR A 225 5.19 -22.48 5.81
C THR A 225 5.03 -20.98 5.61
N GLY A 226 3.82 -20.54 5.22
CA GLY A 226 3.48 -19.14 5.01
C GLY A 226 3.21 -18.79 3.54
N PRO A 227 2.78 -17.54 3.27
CA PRO A 227 2.46 -17.11 1.92
C PRO A 227 3.72 -16.97 1.07
N LEU A 228 3.56 -17.24 -0.22
CA LEU A 228 4.61 -17.14 -1.22
C LEU A 228 4.56 -15.76 -1.88
N SER A 229 5.68 -15.05 -1.91
CA SER A 229 5.82 -13.82 -2.69
C SER A 229 6.94 -14.01 -3.71
N ILE A 230 6.67 -13.71 -4.96
CA ILE A 230 7.61 -13.83 -6.07
C ILE A 230 7.86 -12.43 -6.60
N ILE A 231 9.12 -12.06 -6.76
CA ILE A 231 9.49 -10.75 -7.28
C ILE A 231 10.24 -10.97 -8.57
N VAL A 232 9.71 -10.37 -9.63
CA VAL A 232 10.22 -10.41 -11.00
C VAL A 232 10.81 -9.04 -11.29
N SER A 233 12.13 -8.94 -11.26
CA SER A 233 12.85 -7.69 -11.54
C SER A 233 13.25 -7.67 -13.01
N LYS A 234 12.60 -6.79 -13.76
CA LYS A 234 12.86 -6.56 -15.19
C LYS A 234 14.28 -6.03 -15.41
N SER A 235 14.70 -5.05 -14.61
CA SER A 235 16.02 -4.42 -14.73
C SER A 235 17.18 -5.37 -14.46
N ASP A 236 17.05 -6.23 -13.44
CA ASP A 236 18.12 -7.19 -13.10
C ASP A 236 18.00 -8.51 -13.86
N GLN A 237 16.89 -8.76 -14.56
CA GLN A 237 16.62 -10.03 -15.23
C GLN A 237 16.71 -11.20 -14.21
N ARG A 238 15.94 -11.05 -13.12
CA ARG A 238 15.98 -11.93 -11.94
C ARG A 238 14.60 -12.22 -11.38
N ILE A 239 14.50 -13.40 -10.78
CA ILE A 239 13.38 -13.80 -9.94
C ILE A 239 13.87 -14.08 -8.52
N VAL A 240 13.16 -13.53 -7.54
CA VAL A 240 13.35 -13.79 -6.12
C VAL A 240 12.08 -14.41 -5.56
N VAL A 241 12.20 -15.45 -4.76
CA VAL A 241 11.07 -16.19 -4.18
C VAL A 241 11.19 -16.14 -2.67
N LEU A 242 10.22 -15.52 -2.03
CA LEU A 242 10.09 -15.41 -0.58
C LEU A 242 8.96 -16.29 -0.07
N ARG A 243 9.12 -16.82 1.15
CA ARG A 243 8.02 -17.40 1.92
C ARG A 243 8.00 -16.85 3.33
N ALA A 244 6.86 -16.24 3.71
CA ALA A 244 6.75 -15.49 4.95
C ALA A 244 7.93 -14.52 5.15
N GLY A 245 8.24 -13.74 4.12
CA GLY A 245 9.38 -12.82 4.08
C GLY A 245 10.74 -13.45 3.77
N ILE A 246 10.95 -14.75 4.06
CA ILE A 246 12.27 -15.39 3.93
C ILE A 246 12.59 -15.79 2.49
N GLU A 247 13.75 -15.39 1.97
CA GLU A 247 14.22 -15.81 0.63
C GLU A 247 14.49 -17.32 0.62
N ILE A 248 13.65 -18.05 -0.11
CA ILE A 248 13.78 -19.50 -0.32
C ILE A 248 14.25 -19.85 -1.74
N GLY A 249 14.35 -18.88 -2.64
CA GLY A 249 14.77 -19.11 -4.00
C GLY A 249 15.19 -17.85 -4.72
N ARG A 250 16.14 -18.00 -5.64
CA ARG A 250 16.57 -16.93 -6.55
C ARG A 250 17.07 -17.54 -7.85
N GLY A 251 16.66 -17.01 -8.99
CA GLY A 251 17.07 -17.51 -10.29
C GLY A 251 17.30 -16.39 -11.31
N ALA A 252 18.14 -16.69 -12.30
CA ALA A 252 18.15 -15.92 -13.52
C ALA A 252 16.80 -16.04 -14.24
N ALA A 253 16.34 -14.94 -14.82
CA ALA A 253 15.20 -14.94 -15.71
C ALA A 253 15.49 -14.05 -16.90
N HIS A 254 14.87 -14.35 -18.03
CA HIS A 254 14.78 -13.42 -19.15
C HIS A 254 13.34 -12.93 -19.23
N ILE A 255 13.16 -11.63 -19.10
CA ILE A 255 11.85 -10.97 -19.00
C ILE A 255 11.75 -10.04 -20.21
N ASP A 256 10.87 -10.42 -21.13
CA ASP A 256 10.58 -9.70 -22.36
C ASP A 256 9.29 -8.89 -22.16
N ASP A 257 9.44 -7.76 -21.46
CA ASP A 257 8.35 -6.89 -21.04
C ASP A 257 8.82 -5.43 -21.12
N ASP A 258 8.22 -4.66 -22.03
CA ASP A 258 8.53 -3.26 -22.32
C ASP A 258 7.63 -2.27 -21.57
N ASP A 259 6.64 -2.78 -20.83
CA ASP A 259 5.77 -1.99 -19.97
C ASP A 259 6.61 -1.42 -18.81
N PRO A 260 6.69 -0.08 -18.63
CA PRO A 260 7.44 0.54 -17.54
C PRO A 260 6.72 0.43 -16.18
N GLY A 261 5.48 -0.05 -16.14
CA GLY A 261 4.71 -0.21 -14.92
C GLY A 261 5.25 -1.32 -14.01
N SER A 262 5.01 -1.17 -12.70
CA SER A 262 4.99 -2.30 -11.78
C SER A 262 3.63 -2.99 -11.88
N HIS A 263 3.58 -4.30 -11.64
CA HIS A 263 2.34 -5.08 -11.61
C HIS A 263 2.30 -5.98 -10.39
N VAL A 264 1.17 -6.03 -9.71
CA VAL A 264 0.91 -6.97 -8.63
C VAL A 264 -0.15 -7.96 -9.09
N ILE A 265 0.21 -9.23 -9.04
CA ILE A 265 -0.64 -10.34 -9.45
C ILE A 265 -0.80 -11.27 -8.26
N THR A 266 -2.02 -11.73 -7.99
CA THR A 266 -2.27 -12.68 -6.90
C THR A 266 -2.99 -13.93 -7.40
N LEU A 267 -2.61 -15.08 -6.85
CA LEU A 267 -3.25 -16.36 -7.12
C LEU A 267 -4.45 -16.50 -6.20
N THR A 268 -5.64 -16.64 -6.77
CA THR A 268 -6.91 -16.68 -6.04
C THR A 268 -7.66 -17.96 -6.36
N VAL A 269 -8.77 -18.21 -5.65
CA VAL A 269 -9.71 -19.28 -6.02
C VAL A 269 -11.02 -18.64 -6.48
N LYS A 270 -11.43 -18.95 -7.70
CA LYS A 270 -12.72 -18.55 -8.27
C LYS A 270 -13.44 -19.79 -8.79
N ASN A 271 -14.65 -20.04 -8.31
CA ASN A 271 -15.44 -21.24 -8.64
C ASN A 271 -14.71 -22.57 -8.39
N GLY A 272 -13.86 -22.62 -7.35
CA GLY A 272 -13.07 -23.80 -7.01
C GLY A 272 -11.77 -23.97 -7.82
N GLU A 273 -11.50 -23.10 -8.79
CA GLU A 273 -10.32 -23.18 -9.65
C GLU A 273 -9.31 -22.07 -9.31
N PRO A 274 -7.99 -22.39 -9.33
CA PRO A 274 -6.95 -21.39 -9.12
C PRO A 274 -6.87 -20.44 -10.32
N ARG A 275 -6.84 -19.12 -10.05
CA ARG A 275 -6.77 -18.09 -11.09
C ARG A 275 -5.81 -16.97 -10.69
N TRP A 276 -4.90 -16.61 -11.58
CA TRP A 276 -4.10 -15.39 -11.45
C TRP A 276 -4.94 -14.19 -11.83
N VAL A 277 -5.00 -13.20 -10.94
CA VAL A 277 -5.72 -11.94 -11.16
C VAL A 277 -4.79 -10.77 -10.88
N TYR A 278 -4.90 -9.72 -11.70
CA TYR A 278 -4.26 -8.45 -11.41
C TYR A 278 -4.94 -7.78 -10.22
N VAL A 279 -4.11 -7.22 -9.36
CA VAL A 279 -4.52 -6.33 -8.28
C VAL A 279 -4.46 -4.93 -8.90
N GLY A 280 -5.60 -4.23 -8.97
CA GLY A 280 -5.71 -2.96 -9.67
C GLY A 280 -4.68 -1.94 -9.19
N MET A 281 -3.68 -1.67 -10.03
CA MET A 281 -2.65 -0.65 -9.85
C MET A 281 -2.89 0.53 -10.80
N ASN A 282 -2.21 1.64 -10.53
CA ASN A 282 -2.22 2.84 -11.35
C ASN A 282 -2.02 2.50 -12.84
N GLY A 283 -2.86 3.03 -13.74
CA GLY A 283 -2.80 2.76 -15.18
C GLY A 283 -3.42 1.43 -15.66
N HIS A 284 -3.73 0.50 -14.75
CA HIS A 284 -4.28 -0.83 -15.08
C HIS A 284 -5.60 -1.13 -14.34
N ALA A 285 -6.36 -0.09 -13.97
CA ALA A 285 -7.68 -0.24 -13.36
C ALA A 285 -8.64 -1.05 -14.26
N GLU A 286 -8.41 -0.99 -15.57
CA GLU A 286 -9.12 -1.77 -16.57
C GLU A 286 -8.75 -3.25 -16.58
N ASP A 287 -7.64 -3.66 -15.96
CA ASP A 287 -7.19 -5.05 -15.83
C ASP A 287 -7.57 -5.70 -14.49
N GLU A 288 -8.15 -4.94 -13.56
CA GLU A 288 -8.64 -5.45 -12.29
C GLU A 288 -9.67 -6.58 -12.51
N ASP A 289 -9.53 -7.69 -11.77
CA ASP A 289 -10.29 -8.94 -11.94
C ASP A 289 -10.12 -9.66 -13.30
N LYS A 290 -9.29 -9.16 -14.24
CA LYS A 290 -8.96 -9.93 -15.45
C LYS A 290 -8.06 -11.11 -15.09
N ALA A 291 -8.27 -12.22 -15.80
CA ALA A 291 -7.25 -13.27 -15.81
C ALA A 291 -5.98 -12.69 -16.40
N VAL A 292 -4.84 -13.00 -15.77
CA VAL A 292 -3.56 -12.85 -16.45
C VAL A 292 -3.56 -13.81 -17.64
N ASP A 293 -3.40 -13.26 -18.84
CA ASP A 293 -3.25 -14.06 -20.05
C ASP A 293 -1.99 -14.94 -19.92
N GLU A 294 -2.07 -16.17 -20.42
CA GLU A 294 -0.94 -17.08 -20.52
C GLU A 294 0.23 -16.44 -21.28
N ALA A 295 -0.07 -15.54 -22.24
CA ALA A 295 0.93 -14.74 -22.93
C ALA A 295 1.79 -13.86 -22.00
N VAL A 296 1.24 -13.29 -20.93
CA VAL A 296 1.99 -12.48 -19.94
C VAL A 296 2.88 -13.36 -19.08
N ILE A 297 2.37 -14.51 -18.63
CA ILE A 297 3.15 -15.48 -17.87
C ILE A 297 4.33 -16.01 -18.71
N ASN A 298 4.12 -16.19 -20.02
CA ASN A 298 5.12 -16.65 -20.97
C ASN A 298 6.22 -15.62 -21.29
N ARG A 299 6.06 -14.34 -20.92
CA ARG A 299 7.12 -13.31 -21.06
C ARG A 299 8.32 -13.59 -20.16
N VAL A 300 8.12 -14.36 -19.09
CA VAL A 300 9.16 -14.70 -18.13
C VAL A 300 9.75 -16.08 -18.45
N ARG A 301 10.94 -16.09 -19.04
CA ARG A 301 11.71 -17.32 -19.29
C ARG A 301 12.68 -17.56 -18.13
N MET A 302 12.68 -18.76 -17.56
CA MET A 302 13.60 -19.16 -16.48
C MET A 302 14.00 -20.62 -16.63
N PRO A 303 15.04 -21.11 -15.92
CA PRO A 303 15.39 -22.52 -15.94
C PRO A 303 14.18 -23.40 -15.60
N ARG A 304 13.85 -24.37 -16.47
CA ARG A 304 12.65 -25.21 -16.34
C ARG A 304 12.53 -25.84 -14.96
N ARG A 305 13.65 -26.32 -14.42
CA ARG A 305 13.67 -26.94 -13.10
C ARG A 305 13.30 -25.95 -11.99
N PHE A 306 13.75 -24.70 -12.09
CA PHE A 306 13.40 -23.65 -11.14
C PHE A 306 11.91 -23.32 -11.19
N TYR A 307 11.34 -23.20 -12.39
CA TYR A 307 9.90 -23.03 -12.58
C TYR A 307 9.09 -24.16 -11.94
N GLU A 308 9.46 -25.43 -12.17
CA GLU A 308 8.79 -26.59 -11.57
C GLU A 308 8.84 -26.56 -10.04
N LEU A 309 9.97 -26.14 -9.47
CA LEU A 309 10.14 -25.99 -8.02
C LEU A 309 9.23 -24.90 -7.44
N ILE A 310 9.13 -23.74 -8.12
CA ILE A 310 8.22 -22.65 -7.73
C ILE A 310 6.76 -23.11 -7.84
N LYS A 311 6.39 -23.70 -8.99
CA LYS A 311 5.03 -24.17 -9.26
C LYS A 311 4.53 -25.13 -8.19
N ALA A 312 5.40 -26.02 -7.71
CA ALA A 312 5.07 -26.96 -6.63
C ALA A 312 4.76 -26.29 -5.28
N GLN A 313 5.12 -25.02 -5.08
CA GLN A 313 4.85 -24.27 -3.85
C GLN A 313 3.63 -23.35 -3.94
N LEU A 314 3.04 -23.18 -5.13
CA LEU A 314 1.94 -22.24 -5.34
C LEU A 314 0.69 -22.68 -4.58
N LYS A 315 0.10 -21.73 -3.85
CA LYS A 315 -1.17 -21.85 -3.14
C LYS A 315 -1.95 -20.54 -3.31
N PRO A 316 -3.29 -20.55 -3.19
CA PRO A 316 -4.05 -19.31 -3.12
C PRO A 316 -3.47 -18.34 -2.09
N GLY A 317 -3.31 -17.08 -2.49
CA GLY A 317 -2.61 -16.03 -1.75
C GLY A 317 -1.17 -15.80 -2.19
N ALA A 318 -0.61 -16.66 -3.06
CA ALA A 318 0.69 -16.39 -3.67
C ALA A 318 0.63 -15.07 -4.46
N THR A 319 1.64 -14.23 -4.31
CA THR A 319 1.70 -12.90 -4.92
C THR A 319 2.92 -12.78 -5.81
N ILE A 320 2.78 -12.17 -6.98
CA ILE A 320 3.87 -11.82 -7.88
C ILE A 320 3.92 -10.29 -7.95
N LEU A 321 5.08 -9.71 -7.69
CA LEU A 321 5.39 -8.31 -8.01
C LEU A 321 6.32 -8.31 -9.22
N VAL A 322 5.85 -7.79 -10.35
CA VAL A 322 6.69 -7.46 -11.52
C VAL A 322 7.06 -6.00 -11.39
N THR A 323 8.34 -5.67 -11.51
CA THR A 323 8.82 -4.30 -11.28
C THR A 323 10.11 -4.01 -12.04
N ASP A 324 10.34 -2.75 -12.38
CA ASP A 324 11.64 -2.28 -12.87
C ASP A 324 12.65 -2.01 -11.75
N SER A 325 12.23 -2.05 -10.48
CA SER A 325 13.16 -1.89 -9.37
C SER A 325 14.18 -3.02 -9.30
N ARG A 326 15.42 -2.68 -8.90
CA ARG A 326 16.51 -3.64 -8.79
C ARG A 326 16.40 -4.48 -7.52
N VAL A 327 16.87 -5.72 -7.60
CA VAL A 327 16.85 -6.78 -6.58
C VAL A 327 18.23 -7.42 -6.37
N GLY A 328 19.26 -6.85 -7.00
CA GLY A 328 20.65 -7.28 -7.00
C GLY A 328 21.52 -6.68 -5.88
N ALA A 329 22.72 -7.23 -5.71
CA ALA A 329 23.67 -6.88 -4.65
C ALA A 329 24.50 -5.61 -4.92
N GLU A 330 24.35 -4.98 -6.09
CA GLU A 330 25.14 -3.83 -6.53
C GLU A 330 24.62 -2.49 -5.93
N PRO A 331 25.39 -1.38 -5.97
CA PRO A 331 25.21 -0.23 -5.08
C PRO A 331 24.10 0.77 -5.43
N LEU A 332 23.31 0.56 -6.49
CA LEU A 332 22.34 1.56 -6.97
C LEU A 332 20.90 1.06 -6.88
N GLU A 333 20.04 1.95 -6.37
CA GLU A 333 18.57 1.96 -6.25
C GLU A 333 17.87 0.58 -6.22
N ARG A 334 17.47 0.18 -5.01
CA ARG A 334 16.98 -1.17 -4.70
C ARG A 334 15.51 -1.13 -4.30
N LEU A 335 14.73 -2.07 -4.80
CA LEU A 335 13.48 -2.49 -4.17
C LEU A 335 13.81 -3.07 -2.78
N THR A 336 13.08 -2.67 -1.75
CA THR A 336 13.17 -3.28 -0.42
C THR A 336 12.46 -4.63 -0.45
N ILE A 337 13.18 -5.67 -0.86
CA ILE A 337 12.77 -7.07 -0.67
C ILE A 337 13.27 -7.47 0.71
N MET A 338 12.43 -7.39 1.75
CA MET A 338 12.92 -7.61 3.11
C MET A 338 12.22 -8.68 3.92
N ASP A 339 13.11 -9.36 4.64
CA ASP A 339 12.98 -10.65 5.28
C ASP A 339 12.33 -10.51 6.67
N ALA A 340 11.48 -11.48 7.03
CA ALA A 340 10.69 -11.46 8.25
C ALA A 340 11.48 -11.76 9.54
N VAL A 341 12.80 -11.83 9.43
CA VAL A 341 13.64 -12.34 10.48
C VAL A 341 14.02 -11.26 11.48
N VAL A 342 13.70 -11.52 12.76
CA VAL A 342 14.07 -10.71 13.93
C VAL A 342 15.59 -10.57 14.03
N PRO A 343 16.19 -9.37 13.88
CA PRO A 343 17.59 -9.14 14.16
C PRO A 343 17.90 -9.49 15.61
N ARG A 344 18.91 -10.34 15.84
CA ARG A 344 19.47 -10.51 17.18
C ARG A 344 20.56 -9.46 17.39
N PRO A 345 20.64 -8.85 18.59
CA PRO A 345 21.64 -7.85 18.91
C PRO A 345 23.08 -8.37 18.83
#